data_AF-F4LW47-F1
#
_entry.id   AF-F4LW47-F1
#
_cell.length_a   1.000
_cell.length_b   1.000
_cell.length_c   1.000
_cell.angle_alpha   90.00
_cell.angle_beta   90.00
_cell.angle_gamma   90.00
#
_symmetry.space_group_name_H-M   'P 1'
#
loop_
_entity.id
_entity.type
_entity.pdbx_description
1 polymer ?
#
loop_
_entity_poly.entity_id
_entity_poly.type
_entity_poly.pdbx_seq_one_letter_code
_entity_poly.pdbx_strand_id
1 'polypeptide(L)'
;MNTIFPTEDEGLYFNKNLKDLLNERLKPSLVSGYSKSSVQQFVEELYKSSEQMKVSLEKQIQDLLGEKAALSQECNILRQQLSEAEKKSIQQKHELDAYLESRNEDTGKIENQLSQLKSENYNLSLQLSQAQEAQKLYHSLEAKLADKEKELAEKESQLSELSQQLSASMQRIKMLEEQVNVLNQQKDANSKAIERTEEIEQMSAEIKALKKQESELNNRIALEQEKAFAAEKTAKEATMKLESMMSRLSTLEKQETEFNERIAAEQQRAAVAEEAAKEATKKLEFLQSQLEQKQTQIHDLEEKYRELQKAQEALEQKYDTLHRNYTSTVQKNDTLSAEKEALSDLLQKYQRKEQKYALLQKQNEEYRKSIFAFDAAIKLLLQEMENQMQLFQNTVDQYHEGEAQIHDLVQEKTQLQIKNVDLLDQISVLTANLSKAEQECKRLTRMIRFSKNDADITQEDLDDDFEEAQVFDLKTTADGTDEFVANAVKKAKEISKIYTLDKQAEVHSSAK
;
A
#
# COMPACT_ATOMS: atom_id res chain seq x y z
N MET A 1 -11.78 -43.88 34.07
CA MET A 1 -12.61 -42.70 33.71
C MET A 1 -14.04 -43.02 34.08
N ASN A 2 -14.52 -42.45 35.19
CA ASN A 2 -15.92 -42.52 35.60
C ASN A 2 -16.72 -41.55 34.73
N THR A 3 -17.75 -42.05 34.06
CA THR A 3 -18.76 -41.26 33.37
C THR A 3 -19.66 -40.59 34.42
N ILE A 4 -19.53 -39.28 34.57
CA ILE A 4 -20.47 -38.44 35.32
C ILE A 4 -21.24 -37.61 34.28
N PHE A 5 -22.37 -38.14 33.84
CA PHE A 5 -23.43 -37.32 33.27
C PHE A 5 -24.57 -37.32 34.30
N PRO A 6 -24.88 -36.19 34.93
CA PRO A 6 -26.13 -36.04 35.66
C PRO A 6 -27.28 -35.93 34.66
N THR A 7 -28.28 -36.74 34.92
CA THR A 7 -29.57 -36.85 34.24
C THR A 7 -30.36 -35.53 34.27
N GLU A 8 -30.98 -35.25 33.14
CA GLU A 8 -32.05 -34.28 32.91
C GLU A 8 -33.21 -34.51 33.88
N ASP A 9 -33.37 -33.67 34.92
CA ASP A 9 -34.67 -33.51 35.59
C ASP A 9 -34.74 -32.23 36.43
N GLU A 10 -34.76 -31.06 35.78
CA GLU A 10 -35.20 -29.80 36.41
C GLU A 10 -36.15 -29.04 35.47
N GLY A 11 -37.32 -29.63 35.24
CA GLY A 11 -38.48 -28.93 34.72
C GLY A 11 -39.04 -27.94 35.75
N LEU A 12 -38.43 -26.75 35.85
CA LEU A 12 -38.86 -25.71 36.79
C LEU A 12 -40.10 -24.93 36.31
N TYR A 13 -41.24 -25.32 36.89
CA TYR A 13 -42.13 -24.44 37.69
C TYR A 13 -42.95 -23.29 37.07
N PHE A 14 -43.16 -23.16 35.75
CA PHE A 14 -43.99 -22.04 35.26
C PHE A 14 -45.53 -22.28 35.23
N ASN A 15 -46.01 -23.52 35.11
CA ASN A 15 -47.41 -23.73 34.67
C ASN A 15 -48.48 -23.94 35.76
N LYS A 16 -48.11 -24.30 37.00
CA LYS A 16 -49.11 -24.47 38.09
C LYS A 16 -49.34 -23.21 38.94
N ASN A 17 -48.51 -22.17 38.81
CA ASN A 17 -48.49 -21.02 39.71
C ASN A 17 -49.27 -19.79 39.19
N LEU A 18 -49.60 -19.76 37.90
CA LEU A 18 -50.13 -18.55 37.25
C LEU A 18 -51.56 -18.21 37.70
N LYS A 19 -52.40 -19.22 37.92
CA LYS A 19 -53.81 -19.05 38.27
C LYS A 19 -54.01 -18.55 39.70
N ASP A 20 -53.16 -19.00 40.62
CA ASP A 20 -53.17 -18.58 42.02
C ASP A 20 -52.55 -17.17 42.18
N LEU A 21 -51.47 -16.86 41.45
CA LEU A 21 -50.88 -15.51 41.40
C LEU A 21 -51.87 -14.43 40.91
N LEU A 22 -52.69 -14.76 39.90
CA LEU A 22 -53.67 -13.84 39.34
C LEU A 22 -54.78 -13.51 40.35
N ASN A 23 -55.24 -14.51 41.12
CA ASN A 23 -56.28 -14.32 42.14
C ASN A 23 -55.78 -13.54 43.37
N GLU A 24 -54.50 -13.63 43.71
CA GLU A 24 -53.91 -12.98 44.88
C GLU A 24 -53.53 -11.51 44.61
N ARG A 25 -53.11 -11.18 43.37
CA ARG A 25 -52.59 -9.84 43.00
C ARG A 25 -53.62 -8.92 42.34
N LEU A 26 -54.71 -9.47 41.76
CA LEU A 26 -55.73 -8.68 41.08
C LEU A 26 -56.97 -8.46 41.97
N LYS A 27 -57.37 -7.20 42.19
CA LYS A 27 -58.55 -6.84 42.99
C LYS A 27 -59.81 -6.77 42.11
N PRO A 28 -60.93 -7.42 42.46
CA PRO A 28 -62.17 -7.37 41.68
C PRO A 28 -62.85 -5.98 41.74
N SER A 29 -63.42 -5.56 40.62
CA SER A 29 -64.16 -4.29 40.46
C SER A 29 -65.66 -4.48 40.72
N LEU A 30 -66.34 -3.43 41.19
CA LEU A 30 -67.78 -3.40 41.49
C LEU A 30 -68.69 -3.59 40.26
N VAL A 31 -68.14 -3.44 39.04
CA VAL A 31 -68.81 -3.73 37.78
C VAL A 31 -67.92 -4.71 37.03
N SER A 32 -68.21 -6.01 37.15
CA SER A 32 -67.64 -7.13 36.37
C SER A 32 -66.22 -6.92 35.82
N GLY A 33 -65.19 -7.40 36.51
CA GLY A 33 -63.79 -7.37 36.03
C GLY A 33 -62.80 -7.07 37.16
N TYR A 34 -61.57 -6.68 36.81
CA TYR A 34 -60.50 -6.31 37.77
C TYR A 34 -60.27 -4.79 37.79
N SER A 35 -59.77 -4.24 38.90
CA SER A 35 -59.43 -2.83 39.05
C SER A 35 -58.25 -2.42 38.17
N LYS A 36 -58.36 -1.29 37.45
CA LYS A 36 -57.31 -0.74 36.59
C LYS A 36 -55.98 -0.57 37.34
N SER A 37 -56.05 -0.13 38.61
CA SER A 37 -54.86 0.07 39.46
C SER A 37 -54.16 -1.24 39.83
N SER A 38 -54.91 -2.32 40.16
CA SER A 38 -54.31 -3.62 40.48
C SER A 38 -53.74 -4.30 39.24
N VAL A 39 -54.40 -4.15 38.09
CA VAL A 39 -53.86 -4.63 36.82
C VAL A 39 -52.56 -3.88 36.47
N GLN A 40 -52.53 -2.56 36.64
CA GLN A 40 -51.32 -1.76 36.37
C GLN A 40 -50.16 -2.11 37.30
N GLN A 41 -50.41 -2.27 38.61
CA GLN A 41 -49.39 -2.71 39.56
C GLN A 41 -48.87 -4.12 39.25
N PHE A 42 -49.76 -5.07 38.93
CA PHE A 42 -49.36 -6.43 38.55
C PHE A 42 -48.51 -6.43 37.27
N VAL A 43 -48.89 -5.62 36.28
CA VAL A 43 -48.11 -5.44 35.05
C VAL A 43 -46.74 -4.83 35.33
N GLU A 44 -46.65 -3.80 36.20
CA GLU A 44 -45.38 -3.21 36.61
C GLU A 44 -44.49 -4.20 37.39
N GLU A 45 -45.06 -5.02 38.27
CA GLU A 45 -44.34 -6.09 38.98
C GLU A 45 -43.85 -7.17 38.01
N LEU A 46 -44.67 -7.57 37.03
CA LEU A 46 -44.27 -8.49 35.97
C LEU A 46 -43.14 -7.91 35.12
N TYR A 47 -43.21 -6.63 34.74
CA TYR A 47 -42.12 -5.96 34.02
C TYR A 47 -40.84 -5.92 34.85
N LYS A 48 -40.92 -5.57 36.13
CA LYS A 48 -39.76 -5.58 37.04
C LYS A 48 -39.18 -6.98 37.22
N SER A 49 -40.02 -7.99 37.42
CA SER A 49 -39.60 -9.39 37.56
C SER A 49 -38.97 -9.91 36.26
N SER A 50 -39.52 -9.55 35.11
CA SER A 50 -38.97 -9.89 33.79
C SER A 50 -37.62 -9.23 33.58
N GLU A 51 -37.47 -7.95 33.91
CA GLU A 51 -36.19 -7.25 33.79
C GLU A 51 -35.14 -7.81 34.76
N GLN A 52 -35.52 -8.14 36.00
CA GLN A 52 -34.62 -8.81 36.95
C GLN A 52 -34.18 -10.19 36.45
N MET A 53 -35.10 -10.97 35.89
CA MET A 53 -34.78 -12.27 35.29
C MET A 53 -33.85 -12.11 34.10
N LYS A 54 -34.10 -11.14 33.23
CA LYS A 54 -33.24 -10.81 32.10
C LYS A 54 -31.83 -10.42 32.56
N VAL A 55 -31.69 -9.52 33.52
CA VAL A 55 -30.38 -9.13 34.08
C VAL A 55 -29.67 -10.32 34.72
N SER A 56 -30.40 -11.19 35.43
CA SER A 56 -29.83 -12.42 36.00
C SER A 56 -29.33 -13.38 34.93
N LEU A 57 -30.10 -13.57 33.86
CA LEU A 57 -29.72 -14.43 32.72
C LEU A 57 -28.54 -13.82 31.94
N GLU A 58 -28.54 -12.51 31.71
CA GLU A 58 -27.43 -11.80 31.08
C GLU A 58 -26.14 -11.96 31.88
N LYS A 59 -26.22 -11.85 33.21
CA LYS A 59 -25.07 -12.10 34.09
C LYS A 59 -24.59 -13.56 33.99
N GLN A 60 -25.49 -14.55 34.05
CA GLN A 60 -25.11 -15.96 33.88
C GLN A 60 -24.46 -16.22 32.52
N ILE A 61 -24.98 -15.63 31.44
CA ILE A 61 -24.37 -15.73 30.11
C ILE A 61 -22.96 -15.13 30.13
N GLN A 62 -22.77 -13.98 30.78
CA GLN A 62 -21.47 -13.33 30.88
C GLN A 62 -20.47 -14.15 31.71
N ASP A 63 -20.91 -14.71 32.84
CA ASP A 63 -20.11 -15.59 33.69
C ASP A 63 -19.70 -16.86 32.92
N LEU A 64 -20.64 -17.51 32.21
CA LEU A 64 -20.39 -18.67 31.36
C LEU A 64 -19.43 -18.36 30.20
N LEU A 65 -19.53 -17.17 29.60
CA LEU A 65 -18.58 -16.74 28.57
C LEU A 65 -17.17 -16.53 29.15
N GLY A 66 -17.08 -16.01 30.38
CA GLY A 66 -15.83 -15.89 31.12
C GLY A 66 -15.20 -17.25 31.43
N GLU A 67 -15.98 -18.18 31.96
CA GLU A 67 -15.55 -19.57 32.23
C GLU A 67 -15.11 -20.27 30.95
N LYS A 68 -15.85 -20.12 29.85
CA LYS A 68 -15.47 -20.67 28.54
C LYS A 68 -14.12 -20.11 28.07
N ALA A 69 -13.88 -18.81 28.24
CA ALA A 69 -12.62 -18.18 27.86
C ALA A 69 -11.45 -18.70 28.72
N ALA A 70 -11.64 -18.79 30.04
CA ALA A 70 -10.65 -19.36 30.96
C ALA A 70 -10.34 -20.82 30.63
N LEU A 71 -11.37 -21.66 30.44
CA LEU A 71 -11.22 -23.06 30.06
C LEU A 71 -10.50 -23.20 28.71
N SER A 72 -10.80 -22.33 27.74
CA SER A 72 -10.11 -22.33 26.45
C SER A 72 -8.63 -21.98 26.61
N GLN A 73 -8.28 -21.06 27.51
CA GLN A 73 -6.90 -20.73 27.81
C GLN A 73 -6.18 -21.89 28.49
N GLU A 74 -6.80 -22.53 29.48
CA GLU A 74 -6.25 -23.73 30.13
C GLU A 74 -6.01 -24.86 29.11
N CYS A 75 -6.97 -25.09 28.20
CA CYS A 75 -6.81 -26.07 27.12
C CYS A 75 -5.61 -25.75 26.21
N ASN A 76 -5.38 -24.47 25.90
CA ASN A 76 -4.23 -24.06 25.10
C ASN A 76 -2.91 -24.30 25.84
N ILE A 77 -2.85 -23.99 27.13
CA ILE A 77 -1.66 -24.25 27.97
C ILE A 77 -1.39 -25.76 28.06
N LEU A 78 -2.42 -26.58 28.29
CA LEU A 78 -2.28 -28.04 28.35
C LEU A 78 -1.81 -28.63 27.02
N ARG A 79 -2.32 -28.13 25.89
CA ARG A 79 -1.84 -28.53 24.56
C ARG A 79 -0.39 -28.16 24.34
N GLN A 80 0.03 -26.98 24.79
CA GLN A 80 1.43 -26.56 24.71
C GLN A 80 2.33 -27.45 25.58
N GLN A 81 1.94 -27.69 26.84
CA GLN A 81 2.67 -28.57 27.75
C GLN A 81 2.78 -30.00 27.20
N LEU A 82 1.71 -30.51 26.59
CA LEU A 82 1.72 -31.82 25.93
C LEU A 82 2.71 -31.84 24.76
N SER A 83 2.70 -30.80 23.92
CA SER A 83 3.64 -30.69 22.79
C SER A 83 5.11 -30.60 23.26
N GLU A 84 5.38 -29.88 24.34
CA GLU A 84 6.71 -29.79 24.93
C GLU A 84 7.15 -31.13 25.54
N ALA A 85 6.25 -31.84 26.22
CA ALA A 85 6.51 -33.17 26.76
C ALA A 85 6.78 -34.20 25.65
N GLU A 86 6.01 -34.17 24.57
CA GLU A 86 6.21 -35.02 23.39
C GLU A 86 7.58 -34.76 22.74
N LYS A 87 7.96 -33.49 22.54
CA LYS A 87 9.28 -33.12 22.01
C LYS A 87 10.40 -33.64 22.90
N LYS A 88 10.29 -33.46 24.21
CA LYS A 88 11.29 -33.96 25.17
C LYS A 88 11.40 -35.48 25.14
N SER A 89 10.26 -36.18 25.06
CA SER A 89 10.24 -37.64 24.94
C SER A 89 10.89 -38.13 23.65
N ILE A 90 10.66 -37.44 22.53
CA ILE A 90 11.27 -37.76 21.24
C ILE A 90 12.79 -37.55 21.28
N GLN A 91 13.25 -36.43 21.88
CA GLN A 91 14.68 -36.16 22.06
C GLN A 91 15.36 -37.23 22.91
N GLN A 92 14.77 -37.59 24.06
CA GLN A 92 15.31 -38.65 24.92
C GLN A 92 15.36 -40.00 24.22
N LYS A 93 14.35 -40.31 23.39
CA LYS A 93 14.36 -41.53 22.59
C LYS A 93 15.50 -41.53 21.57
N HIS A 94 15.71 -40.42 20.85
CA HIS A 94 16.83 -40.30 19.90
C HIS A 94 18.20 -40.41 20.58
N GLU A 95 18.37 -39.80 21.75
CA GLU A 95 19.61 -39.93 22.54
C GLU A 95 19.86 -41.37 22.97
N LEU A 96 18.81 -42.08 23.40
CA LEU A 96 18.90 -43.48 23.79
C LEU A 96 19.21 -44.38 22.59
N ASP A 97 18.57 -44.15 21.44
CA ASP A 97 18.82 -44.89 20.20
C ASP A 97 20.28 -44.70 19.75
N ALA A 98 20.80 -43.47 19.76
CA ALA A 98 22.20 -43.19 19.44
C ALA A 98 23.19 -43.84 20.42
N TYR A 99 22.86 -43.86 21.71
CA TYR A 99 23.66 -44.56 22.72
C TYR A 99 23.67 -46.07 22.50
N LEU A 100 22.53 -46.66 22.13
CA LEU A 100 22.42 -48.09 21.83
C LEU A 100 23.18 -48.45 20.55
N GLU A 101 23.12 -47.64 19.50
CA GLU A 101 23.91 -47.83 18.27
C GLU A 101 25.41 -47.83 18.57
N SER A 102 25.91 -46.81 19.29
CA SER A 102 27.32 -46.74 19.69
C SER A 102 27.74 -47.96 20.53
N ARG A 103 26.89 -48.40 21.46
CA ARG A 103 27.17 -49.58 22.29
C ARG A 103 27.16 -50.87 21.48
N ASN A 104 26.29 -50.99 20.48
CA ASN A 104 26.25 -52.14 19.58
C ASN A 104 27.49 -52.21 18.69
N GLU A 105 27.98 -51.06 18.20
CA GLU A 105 29.25 -51.01 17.48
C GLU A 105 30.42 -51.48 18.34
N ASP A 106 30.51 -51.01 19.58
CA ASP A 106 31.58 -51.42 20.49
C ASP A 106 31.46 -52.90 20.87
N THR A 107 30.23 -53.41 21.03
CA THR A 107 29.98 -54.85 21.23
C THR A 107 30.46 -55.66 20.03
N GLY A 108 30.16 -55.22 18.80
CA GLY A 108 30.63 -55.86 17.57
C GLY A 108 32.16 -55.84 17.44
N LYS A 109 32.83 -54.74 17.84
CA LYS A 109 34.30 -54.69 17.89
C LYS A 109 34.87 -55.72 18.88
N ILE A 110 34.27 -55.83 20.06
CA ILE A 110 34.68 -56.80 21.09
C ILE A 110 34.46 -58.24 20.62
N GLU A 111 33.32 -58.55 19.98
CA GLU A 111 33.03 -59.88 19.43
C GLU A 111 34.01 -60.29 18.33
N ASN A 112 34.38 -59.35 17.46
CA ASN A 112 35.39 -59.58 16.44
C ASN A 112 36.77 -59.85 17.05
N GLN A 113 37.19 -59.06 18.04
CA GLN A 113 38.44 -59.30 18.76
C GLN A 113 38.44 -60.66 19.48
N LEU A 114 37.32 -61.03 20.09
CA LEU A 114 37.19 -62.32 20.78
C LEU A 114 37.23 -63.50 19.80
N SER A 115 36.69 -63.33 18.60
CA SER A 115 36.78 -64.33 17.52
C SER A 115 38.20 -64.48 16.98
N GLN A 116 38.94 -63.37 16.82
CA GLN A 116 40.36 -63.39 16.47
C GLN A 116 41.22 -64.06 17.54
N LEU A 117 41.04 -63.70 18.82
CA LEU A 117 41.76 -64.33 19.92
C LEU A 117 41.45 -65.83 20.02
N LYS A 118 40.23 -66.26 19.73
CA LYS A 118 39.87 -67.69 19.69
C LYS A 118 40.59 -68.44 18.57
N SER A 119 40.66 -67.87 17.37
CA SER A 119 41.37 -68.51 16.25
C SER A 119 42.88 -68.55 16.49
N GLU A 120 43.46 -67.48 17.05
CA GLU A 120 44.86 -67.46 17.48
C GLU A 120 45.14 -68.53 18.55
N ASN A 121 44.28 -68.66 19.55
CA ASN A 121 44.45 -69.66 20.61
C ASN A 121 44.34 -71.09 20.03
N TYR A 122 43.41 -71.33 19.10
CA TYR A 122 43.34 -72.60 18.37
C TYR A 122 44.64 -72.90 17.60
N ASN A 123 45.18 -71.92 16.89
CA ASN A 123 46.44 -72.06 16.16
C ASN A 123 47.64 -72.32 17.09
N LEU A 124 47.73 -71.61 18.21
CA LEU A 124 48.75 -71.83 19.23
C LEU A 124 48.64 -73.23 19.86
N SER A 125 47.42 -73.70 20.12
CA SER A 125 47.18 -75.05 20.63
C SER A 125 47.63 -76.11 19.62
N LEU A 126 47.41 -75.89 18.32
CA LEU A 126 47.87 -76.79 17.27
C LEU A 126 49.41 -76.81 17.19
N GLN A 127 50.05 -75.64 17.23
CA GLN A 127 51.51 -75.52 17.24
C GLN A 127 52.12 -76.21 18.46
N LEU A 128 51.50 -76.06 19.65
CA LEU A 128 51.94 -76.73 20.86
C LEU A 128 51.88 -78.26 20.71
N SER A 129 50.81 -78.79 20.12
CA SER A 129 50.68 -80.22 19.84
C SER A 129 51.76 -80.72 18.89
N GLN A 130 52.03 -79.98 17.80
CA GLN A 130 53.09 -80.32 16.85
C GLN A 130 54.49 -80.29 17.49
N ALA A 131 54.76 -79.29 18.34
CA ALA A 131 56.01 -79.20 19.07
C ALA A 131 56.19 -80.38 20.04
N GLN A 132 55.12 -80.81 20.71
CA GLN A 132 55.16 -81.99 21.58
C GLN A 132 55.42 -83.29 20.81
N GLU A 133 54.86 -83.45 19.61
CA GLU A 133 55.14 -84.60 18.74
C GLU A 133 56.58 -84.58 18.24
N ALA A 134 57.08 -83.43 17.79
CA ALA A 134 58.48 -83.26 17.40
C ALA A 134 59.43 -83.58 18.57
N GLN A 135 59.08 -83.17 19.80
CA GLN A 135 59.85 -83.50 20.98
C GLN A 135 59.88 -85.02 21.25
N LYS A 136 58.76 -85.73 21.10
CA LYS A 136 58.74 -87.20 21.22
C LYS A 136 59.62 -87.89 20.18
N LEU A 137 59.60 -87.40 18.93
CA LEU A 137 60.47 -87.89 17.87
C LEU A 137 61.94 -87.63 18.18
N TYR A 138 62.28 -86.45 18.70
CA TYR A 138 63.63 -86.11 19.10
C TYR A 138 64.17 -87.08 20.16
N HIS A 139 63.41 -87.32 21.24
CA HIS A 139 63.82 -88.28 22.28
C HIS A 139 63.97 -89.71 21.73
N SER A 140 63.13 -90.11 20.77
CA SER A 140 63.24 -91.42 20.10
C SER A 140 64.51 -91.54 19.27
N LEU A 141 64.87 -90.48 18.53
CA LEU A 141 66.11 -90.44 17.74
C LEU A 141 67.34 -90.42 18.65
N GLU A 142 67.30 -89.66 19.75
CA GLU A 142 68.37 -89.60 20.74
C GLU A 142 68.61 -90.97 21.37
N ALA A 143 67.55 -91.70 21.73
CA ALA A 143 67.67 -93.08 22.21
C ALA A 143 68.30 -94.03 21.17
N LYS A 144 67.87 -93.93 19.90
CA LYS A 144 68.46 -94.73 18.81
C LYS A 144 69.93 -94.38 18.56
N LEU A 145 70.31 -93.11 18.72
CA LEU A 145 71.68 -92.66 18.56
C LEU A 145 72.55 -93.23 19.68
N ALA A 146 72.09 -93.19 20.93
CA ALA A 146 72.77 -93.81 22.06
C ALA A 146 72.96 -95.34 21.88
N ASP A 147 71.93 -96.04 21.37
CA ASP A 147 72.04 -97.47 21.05
C ASP A 147 73.10 -97.74 19.96
N LYS A 148 73.18 -96.88 18.95
CA LYS A 148 74.17 -96.98 17.87
C LYS A 148 75.58 -96.66 18.35
N GLU A 149 75.74 -95.67 19.22
CA GLU A 149 77.03 -95.37 19.86
C GLU A 149 77.51 -96.56 20.70
N LYS A 150 76.61 -97.23 21.41
CA LYS A 150 76.94 -98.45 22.16
C LYS A 150 77.35 -99.60 21.23
N GLU A 151 76.60 -99.84 20.15
CA GLU A 151 76.94 -100.86 19.15
C GLU A 151 78.32 -100.57 18.52
N LEU A 152 78.63 -99.31 18.25
CA LEU A 152 79.91 -98.89 17.71
C LEU A 152 81.05 -99.15 18.71
N ALA A 153 80.88 -98.81 19.98
CA ALA A 153 81.86 -99.10 21.03
C ALA A 153 82.11 -100.62 21.19
N GLU A 154 81.07 -101.44 21.10
CA GLU A 154 81.19 -102.90 21.12
C GLU A 154 81.99 -103.42 19.90
N LYS A 155 81.74 -102.85 18.71
CA LYS A 155 82.48 -103.20 17.49
C LYS A 155 83.95 -102.76 17.54
N GLU A 156 84.23 -101.57 18.08
CA GLU A 156 85.60 -101.10 18.30
C GLU A 156 86.35 -102.02 19.28
N SER A 157 85.70 -102.48 20.35
CA SER A 157 86.26 -103.46 21.28
C SER A 157 86.56 -104.80 20.58
N GLN A 158 85.63 -105.30 19.75
CA GLN A 158 85.83 -106.53 18.97
C GLN A 158 87.02 -106.41 18.01
N LEU A 159 87.16 -105.27 17.32
CA LEU A 159 88.28 -104.99 16.43
C LEU A 159 89.62 -104.94 17.18
N SER A 160 89.63 -104.34 18.36
CA SER A 160 90.83 -104.29 19.21
C SER A 160 91.27 -105.70 19.63
N GLU A 161 90.32 -106.53 20.07
CA GLU A 161 90.60 -107.93 20.46
C GLU A 161 91.10 -108.76 19.27
N LEU A 162 90.43 -108.67 18.11
CA LEU A 162 90.87 -109.34 16.88
C LEU A 162 92.27 -108.90 16.45
N SER A 163 92.58 -107.61 16.55
CA SER A 163 93.91 -107.07 16.25
C SER A 163 94.98 -107.64 17.18
N GLN A 164 94.67 -107.78 18.47
CA GLN A 164 95.55 -108.41 19.45
C GLN A 164 95.75 -109.91 19.17
N GLN A 165 94.68 -110.64 18.84
CA GLN A 165 94.73 -112.05 18.45
C GLN A 165 95.54 -112.26 17.16
N LEU A 166 95.40 -111.37 16.18
CA LEU A 166 96.17 -111.39 14.94
C LEU A 166 97.65 -111.17 15.21
N SER A 167 98.00 -110.18 16.05
CA SER A 167 99.38 -109.91 16.45
C SER A 167 100.01 -111.12 17.16
N ALA A 168 99.29 -111.74 18.11
CA ALA A 168 99.74 -112.96 18.79
C ALA A 168 99.93 -114.13 17.80
N SER A 169 99.02 -114.29 16.84
CA SER A 169 99.13 -115.31 15.79
C SER A 169 100.32 -115.05 14.86
N MET A 170 100.58 -113.79 14.49
CA MET A 170 101.76 -113.41 13.71
C MET A 170 103.07 -113.70 14.45
N GLN A 171 103.14 -113.43 15.76
CA GLN A 171 104.29 -113.80 16.58
C GLN A 171 104.48 -115.32 16.61
N ARG A 172 103.40 -116.08 16.74
CA ARG A 172 103.43 -117.55 16.71
C ARG A 172 103.89 -118.09 15.35
N ILE A 173 103.44 -117.49 14.24
CA ILE A 173 103.89 -117.83 12.89
C ILE A 173 105.40 -117.58 12.77
N LYS A 174 105.92 -116.44 13.22
CA LYS A 174 107.38 -116.18 13.20
C LYS A 174 108.19 -117.22 13.98
N MET A 175 107.72 -117.62 15.18
CA MET A 175 108.38 -118.70 15.94
C MET A 175 108.33 -120.04 15.21
N LEU A 176 107.22 -120.35 14.55
CA LEU A 176 107.08 -121.56 13.75
C LEU A 176 107.96 -121.51 12.48
N GLU A 177 108.09 -120.35 11.83
CA GLU A 177 108.99 -120.13 10.70
C GLU A 177 110.46 -120.32 11.11
N GLU A 178 110.86 -119.86 12.29
CA GLU A 178 112.18 -120.14 12.87
C GLU A 178 112.39 -121.64 13.13
N GLN A 179 111.37 -122.35 13.65
CA GLN A 179 111.41 -123.81 13.81
C GLN A 179 111.48 -124.54 12.46
N VAL A 180 110.75 -124.07 11.46
CA VAL A 180 110.77 -124.63 10.10
C VAL A 180 112.13 -124.38 9.43
N ASN A 181 112.78 -123.24 9.66
CA ASN A 181 114.15 -123.00 9.19
C ASN A 181 115.17 -123.94 9.81
N VAL A 182 115.04 -124.27 11.11
CA VAL A 182 115.88 -125.28 11.78
C VAL A 182 115.61 -126.69 11.22
N LEU A 183 114.35 -127.02 10.92
CA LEU A 183 113.96 -128.32 10.34
C LEU A 183 114.31 -128.45 8.85
N ASN A 184 114.28 -127.36 8.07
CA ASN A 184 114.69 -127.35 6.66
C ASN A 184 116.20 -127.50 6.49
N GLN A 185 117.02 -127.12 7.48
CA GLN A 185 118.45 -127.45 7.51
C GLN A 185 118.72 -128.96 7.75
N GLN A 186 117.74 -129.73 8.26
CA GLN A 186 117.86 -131.17 8.51
C GLN A 186 117.26 -132.05 7.41
N LYS A 187 116.72 -131.47 6.33
CA LYS A 187 115.92 -132.19 5.34
C LYS A 187 116.57 -132.25 3.94
N ASP A 188 117.89 -132.39 3.88
CA ASP A 188 118.56 -132.97 2.71
C ASP A 188 118.53 -134.50 2.80
N ALA A 189 117.33 -135.08 2.65
CA ALA A 189 117.13 -136.50 2.36
C ALA A 189 115.70 -136.79 1.84
N ASN A 190 115.59 -136.72 0.52
CA ASN A 190 114.91 -137.69 -0.35
C ASN A 190 113.36 -137.79 -0.45
N SER A 191 112.91 -137.49 -1.68
CA SER A 191 111.97 -138.24 -2.54
C SER A 191 110.54 -138.59 -2.08
N LYS A 192 109.70 -137.56 -1.86
CA LYS A 192 108.23 -137.60 -2.12
C LYS A 192 107.71 -136.25 -2.66
N ALA A 193 108.48 -135.63 -3.56
CA ALA A 193 108.25 -134.28 -4.06
C ALA A 193 107.72 -134.23 -5.50
N ILE A 194 107.27 -135.34 -6.08
CA ILE A 194 106.78 -135.34 -7.47
C ILE A 194 105.24 -135.46 -7.51
N GLU A 195 104.62 -136.31 -6.68
CA GLU A 195 103.14 -136.38 -6.60
C GLU A 195 102.49 -135.15 -5.91
N ARG A 196 103.17 -134.53 -4.94
CA ARG A 196 102.68 -133.28 -4.32
C ARG A 196 102.79 -132.05 -5.23
N THR A 197 103.62 -132.11 -6.27
CA THR A 197 103.80 -130.97 -7.18
C THR A 197 102.62 -130.85 -8.14
N GLU A 198 102.03 -131.97 -8.55
CA GLU A 198 100.80 -131.99 -9.35
C GLU A 198 99.56 -131.55 -8.54
N GLU A 199 99.42 -131.99 -7.28
CA GLU A 199 98.36 -131.50 -6.38
C GLU A 199 98.53 -129.99 -6.04
N ILE A 200 99.76 -129.52 -5.88
CA ILE A 200 100.06 -128.09 -5.67
C ILE A 200 99.75 -127.26 -6.93
N GLU A 201 100.03 -127.79 -8.13
CA GLU A 201 99.66 -127.11 -9.38
C GLU A 201 98.14 -127.03 -9.56
N GLN A 202 97.41 -128.09 -9.22
CA GLN A 202 95.95 -128.10 -9.30
C GLN A 202 95.30 -127.14 -8.29
N MET A 203 95.74 -127.17 -7.03
CA MET A 203 95.30 -126.19 -6.02
C MET A 203 95.73 -124.76 -6.36
N SER A 204 96.90 -124.56 -6.97
CA SER A 204 97.37 -123.23 -7.43
C SER A 204 96.50 -122.69 -8.57
N ALA A 205 96.06 -123.56 -9.48
CA ALA A 205 95.11 -123.19 -10.52
C ALA A 205 93.73 -122.82 -9.95
N GLU A 206 93.24 -123.57 -8.97
CA GLU A 206 91.97 -123.29 -8.29
C GLU A 206 92.03 -122.00 -7.46
N ILE A 207 93.13 -121.74 -6.76
CA ILE A 207 93.38 -120.47 -6.05
C ILE A 207 93.42 -119.30 -7.03
N LYS A 208 94.02 -119.46 -8.22
CA LYS A 208 94.01 -118.41 -9.27
C LYS A 208 92.60 -118.15 -9.79
N ALA A 209 91.79 -119.20 -9.98
CA ALA A 209 90.39 -119.06 -10.41
C ALA A 209 89.55 -118.35 -9.33
N LEU A 210 89.71 -118.74 -8.06
CA LEU A 210 89.02 -118.11 -6.93
C LEU A 210 89.45 -116.66 -6.73
N LYS A 211 90.74 -116.33 -6.85
CA LYS A 211 91.23 -114.93 -6.81
C LYS A 211 90.66 -114.09 -7.95
N LYS A 212 90.52 -114.69 -9.14
CA LYS A 212 89.87 -114.03 -10.27
C LYS A 212 88.39 -113.76 -9.98
N GLN A 213 87.68 -114.75 -9.43
CA GLN A 213 86.29 -114.61 -9.03
C GLN A 213 86.10 -113.58 -7.90
N GLU A 214 87.01 -113.54 -6.93
CA GLU A 214 87.02 -112.55 -5.84
C GLU A 214 87.24 -111.13 -6.38
N SER A 215 88.19 -110.96 -7.31
CA SER A 215 88.40 -109.70 -8.04
C SER A 215 87.13 -109.26 -8.81
N GLU A 216 86.50 -110.19 -9.54
CA GLU A 216 85.26 -109.91 -10.28
C GLU A 216 84.09 -109.56 -9.35
N LEU A 217 83.97 -110.24 -8.21
CA LEU A 217 82.97 -109.94 -7.19
C LEU A 217 83.22 -108.59 -6.52
N ASN A 218 84.48 -108.27 -6.17
CA ASN A 218 84.85 -106.97 -5.61
C ASN A 218 84.55 -105.83 -6.58
N ASN A 219 84.83 -106.02 -7.88
CA ASN A 219 84.48 -105.05 -8.91
C ASN A 219 82.96 -104.89 -9.05
N ARG A 220 82.18 -105.98 -8.95
CA ARG A 220 80.71 -105.92 -8.93
C ARG A 220 80.18 -105.19 -7.70
N ILE A 221 80.74 -105.45 -6.53
CA ILE A 221 80.37 -104.77 -5.28
C ILE A 221 80.65 -103.28 -5.39
N ALA A 222 81.83 -102.89 -5.88
CA ALA A 222 82.17 -101.48 -6.08
C ALA A 222 81.20 -100.79 -7.07
N LEU A 223 80.87 -101.46 -8.19
CA LEU A 223 79.92 -100.94 -9.17
C LEU A 223 78.50 -100.77 -8.57
N GLU A 224 78.04 -101.74 -7.77
CA GLU A 224 76.72 -101.63 -7.14
C GLU A 224 76.70 -100.61 -5.99
N GLN A 225 77.80 -100.42 -5.26
CA GLN A 225 77.92 -99.33 -4.29
C GLN A 225 77.85 -97.96 -4.99
N GLU A 226 78.51 -97.80 -6.14
CA GLU A 226 78.46 -96.57 -6.92
C GLU A 226 77.04 -96.30 -7.46
N LYS A 227 76.36 -97.33 -7.98
CA LYS A 227 74.96 -97.22 -8.39
C LYS A 227 74.03 -96.91 -7.22
N ALA A 228 74.22 -97.53 -6.06
CA ALA A 228 73.43 -97.27 -4.86
C ALA A 228 73.62 -95.82 -4.39
N PHE A 229 74.85 -95.31 -4.41
CA PHE A 229 75.14 -93.91 -4.05
C PHE A 229 74.52 -92.91 -5.04
N ALA A 230 74.59 -93.20 -6.34
CA ALA A 230 73.93 -92.39 -7.37
C ALA A 230 72.40 -92.41 -7.22
N ALA A 231 71.83 -93.58 -6.93
CA ALA A 231 70.40 -93.72 -6.63
C ALA A 231 70.00 -92.96 -5.37
N GLU A 232 70.80 -93.00 -4.30
CA GLU A 232 70.54 -92.26 -3.06
C GLU A 232 70.59 -90.74 -3.29
N LYS A 233 71.57 -90.26 -4.08
CA LYS A 233 71.67 -88.83 -4.43
C LYS A 233 70.43 -88.36 -5.20
N THR A 234 70.02 -89.10 -6.22
CA THR A 234 68.82 -88.77 -7.01
C THR A 234 67.53 -88.86 -6.18
N ALA A 235 67.44 -89.82 -5.26
CA ALA A 235 66.33 -89.90 -4.32
C ALA A 235 66.27 -88.68 -3.41
N LYS A 236 67.40 -88.25 -2.82
CA LYS A 236 67.46 -87.02 -1.98
C LYS A 236 67.05 -85.77 -2.76
N GLU A 237 67.53 -85.62 -4.00
CA GLU A 237 67.15 -84.50 -4.86
C GLU A 237 65.64 -84.51 -5.18
N ALA A 238 65.04 -85.69 -5.38
CA ALA A 238 63.61 -85.83 -5.58
C ALA A 238 62.81 -85.49 -4.31
N THR A 239 63.27 -85.91 -3.12
CA THR A 239 62.65 -85.56 -1.84
C THR A 239 62.65 -84.05 -1.59
N MET A 240 63.79 -83.38 -1.82
CA MET A 240 63.88 -81.91 -1.68
C MET A 240 62.95 -81.17 -2.66
N LYS A 241 62.81 -81.67 -3.89
CA LYS A 241 61.84 -81.11 -4.86
C LYS A 241 60.40 -81.32 -4.41
N LEU A 242 60.08 -82.48 -3.84
CA LEU A 242 58.74 -82.78 -3.32
C LEU A 242 58.39 -81.85 -2.15
N GLU A 243 59.30 -81.64 -1.20
CA GLU A 243 59.12 -80.73 -0.07
C GLU A 243 58.92 -79.27 -0.53
N SER A 244 59.71 -78.83 -1.51
CA SER A 244 59.55 -77.53 -2.17
C SER A 244 58.16 -77.38 -2.82
N MET A 245 57.70 -78.40 -3.54
CA MET A 245 56.36 -78.41 -4.15
C MET A 245 55.24 -78.40 -3.10
N MET A 246 55.38 -79.14 -2.01
CA MET A 246 54.41 -79.15 -0.91
C MET A 246 54.31 -77.79 -0.22
N SER A 247 55.43 -77.14 0.05
CA SER A 247 55.46 -75.77 0.60
C SER A 247 54.78 -74.78 -0.34
N ARG A 248 55.03 -74.90 -1.65
CA ARG A 248 54.37 -74.09 -2.66
C ARG A 248 52.86 -74.37 -2.77
N LEU A 249 52.42 -75.61 -2.65
CA LEU A 249 50.99 -75.95 -2.62
C LEU A 249 50.30 -75.32 -1.40
N SER A 250 50.89 -75.44 -0.22
CA SER A 250 50.33 -74.84 1.00
C SER A 250 50.21 -73.31 0.90
N THR A 251 51.20 -72.64 0.30
CA THR A 251 51.11 -71.19 0.07
C THR A 251 50.05 -70.81 -0.96
N LEU A 252 49.87 -71.61 -2.02
CA LEU A 252 48.81 -71.40 -3.01
C LEU A 252 47.41 -71.64 -2.42
N GLU A 253 47.23 -72.69 -1.62
CA GLU A 253 45.97 -72.96 -0.90
C GLU A 253 45.61 -71.79 0.02
N LYS A 254 46.59 -71.24 0.75
CA LYS A 254 46.36 -70.05 1.58
C LYS A 254 45.94 -68.84 0.73
N GLN A 255 46.61 -68.60 -0.40
CA GLN A 255 46.22 -67.52 -1.31
C GLN A 255 44.81 -67.72 -1.88
N GLU A 256 44.42 -68.95 -2.22
CA GLU A 256 43.07 -69.26 -2.69
C GLU A 256 42.01 -68.95 -1.62
N THR A 257 42.27 -69.31 -0.36
CA THR A 257 41.37 -68.94 0.75
C THR A 257 41.24 -67.44 0.93
N GLU A 258 42.35 -66.69 0.89
CA GLU A 258 42.34 -65.23 0.98
C GLU A 258 41.61 -64.58 -0.21
N PHE A 259 41.76 -65.11 -1.43
CA PHE A 259 41.02 -64.64 -2.59
C PHE A 259 39.52 -64.91 -2.47
N ASN A 260 39.13 -66.08 -1.99
CA ASN A 260 37.72 -66.42 -1.77
C ASN A 260 37.07 -65.52 -0.72
N GLU A 261 37.78 -65.21 0.37
CA GLU A 261 37.31 -64.25 1.38
C GLU A 261 37.16 -62.84 0.80
N ARG A 262 38.11 -62.37 -0.02
CA ARG A 262 38.01 -61.07 -0.70
C ARG A 262 36.84 -61.02 -1.67
N ILE A 263 36.60 -62.08 -2.44
CA ILE A 263 35.47 -62.17 -3.37
C ILE A 263 34.15 -62.09 -2.59
N ALA A 264 34.02 -62.82 -1.47
CA ALA A 264 32.82 -62.78 -0.64
C ALA A 264 32.58 -61.38 -0.05
N ALA A 265 33.62 -60.72 0.45
CA ALA A 265 33.54 -59.36 0.97
C ALA A 265 33.14 -58.34 -0.11
N GLU A 266 33.67 -58.48 -1.32
CA GLU A 266 33.34 -57.61 -2.45
C GLU A 266 31.90 -57.84 -2.94
N GLN A 267 31.43 -59.08 -2.97
CA GLN A 267 30.03 -59.40 -3.26
C GLN A 267 29.07 -58.78 -2.23
N GLN A 268 29.42 -58.83 -0.95
CA GLN A 268 28.63 -58.18 0.10
C GLN A 268 28.62 -56.65 -0.06
N ARG A 269 29.77 -56.04 -0.36
CA ARG A 269 29.85 -54.60 -0.66
C ARG A 269 29.01 -54.21 -1.87
N ALA A 270 29.07 -55.00 -2.94
CA ALA A 270 28.27 -54.79 -4.14
C ALA A 270 26.76 -54.84 -3.84
N ALA A 271 26.31 -55.82 -3.03
CA ALA A 271 24.90 -55.92 -2.63
C ALA A 271 24.44 -54.70 -1.82
N VAL A 272 25.25 -54.23 -0.87
CA VAL A 272 24.94 -53.01 -0.08
C VAL A 272 24.91 -51.78 -0.99
N ALA A 273 25.85 -51.66 -1.93
CA ALA A 273 25.88 -50.56 -2.89
C ALA A 273 24.67 -50.59 -3.84
N GLU A 274 24.20 -51.76 -4.25
CA GLU A 274 23.02 -51.91 -5.11
C GLU A 274 21.73 -51.46 -4.39
N GLU A 275 21.55 -51.83 -3.12
CA GLU A 275 20.41 -51.37 -2.33
C GLU A 275 20.46 -49.85 -2.07
N ALA A 276 21.64 -49.32 -1.75
CA ALA A 276 21.83 -47.87 -1.63
C ALA A 276 21.52 -47.14 -2.95
N ALA A 277 21.90 -47.71 -4.09
CA ALA A 277 21.56 -47.17 -5.40
C ALA A 277 20.05 -47.19 -5.64
N LYS A 278 19.35 -48.31 -5.37
CA LYS A 278 17.88 -48.41 -5.48
C LYS A 278 17.17 -47.36 -4.63
N GLU A 279 17.63 -47.14 -3.39
CA GLU A 279 17.07 -46.13 -2.51
C GLU A 279 17.33 -44.70 -3.02
N ALA A 280 18.53 -44.43 -3.55
CA ALA A 280 18.84 -43.16 -4.20
C ALA A 280 17.94 -42.92 -5.44
N THR A 281 17.66 -43.96 -6.24
CA THR A 281 16.76 -43.85 -7.39
C THR A 281 15.33 -43.51 -6.96
N LYS A 282 14.79 -44.18 -5.93
CA LYS A 282 13.46 -43.85 -5.37
C LYS A 282 13.39 -42.41 -4.86
N LYS A 283 14.46 -41.93 -4.22
CA LYS A 283 14.54 -40.55 -3.74
C LYS A 283 14.58 -39.55 -4.89
N LEU A 284 15.28 -39.86 -5.98
CA LEU A 284 15.29 -39.05 -7.21
C LEU A 284 13.91 -38.99 -7.86
N GLU A 285 13.22 -40.12 -8.00
CA GLU A 285 11.86 -40.18 -8.54
C GLU A 285 10.88 -39.33 -7.71
N PHE A 286 10.97 -39.41 -6.38
CA PHE A 286 10.15 -38.60 -5.48
C PHE A 286 10.44 -37.09 -5.62
N LEU A 287 11.71 -36.70 -5.73
CA LEU A 287 12.09 -35.31 -5.95
C LEU A 287 11.67 -34.80 -7.33
N GLN A 288 11.72 -35.62 -8.37
CA GLN A 288 11.19 -35.28 -9.69
C GLN A 288 9.68 -35.06 -9.66
N SER A 289 8.92 -35.92 -8.98
CA SER A 289 7.47 -35.74 -8.84
C SER A 289 7.12 -34.44 -8.09
N GLN A 290 7.87 -34.10 -7.03
CA GLN A 290 7.70 -32.82 -6.35
C GLN A 290 8.07 -31.62 -7.23
N LEU A 291 9.12 -31.73 -8.05
CA LEU A 291 9.51 -30.69 -8.99
C LEU A 291 8.41 -30.44 -10.01
N GLU A 292 7.84 -31.49 -10.60
CA GLU A 292 6.72 -31.40 -11.54
C GLU A 292 5.50 -30.74 -10.88
N GLN A 293 5.17 -31.12 -9.64
CA GLN A 293 4.08 -30.48 -8.89
C GLN A 293 4.35 -28.99 -8.63
N LYS A 294 5.59 -28.61 -8.36
CA LYS A 294 5.96 -27.20 -8.17
C LYS A 294 5.91 -26.42 -9.48
N GLN A 295 6.30 -27.04 -10.59
CA GLN A 295 6.19 -26.43 -11.92
C GLN A 295 4.74 -26.19 -12.33
N THR A 296 3.84 -27.13 -12.06
CA THR A 296 2.40 -26.93 -12.32
C THR A 296 1.83 -25.82 -11.43
N GLN A 297 2.19 -25.76 -10.15
CA GLN A 297 1.80 -24.66 -9.26
C GLN A 297 2.30 -23.30 -9.75
N ILE A 298 3.53 -23.22 -10.26
CA ILE A 298 4.07 -21.98 -10.84
C ILE A 298 3.27 -21.60 -12.08
N HIS A 299 2.98 -22.55 -12.96
CA HIS A 299 2.19 -22.28 -14.17
C HIS A 299 0.80 -21.74 -13.84
N ASP A 300 0.10 -22.35 -12.88
CA ASP A 300 -1.22 -21.89 -12.41
C ASP A 300 -1.16 -20.47 -11.83
N LEU A 301 -0.08 -20.14 -11.10
CA LEU A 301 0.13 -18.80 -10.54
C LEU A 301 0.45 -17.78 -11.61
N GLU A 302 1.26 -18.13 -12.62
CA GLU A 302 1.54 -17.28 -13.77
C GLU A 302 0.27 -16.98 -14.58
N GLU A 303 -0.60 -17.97 -14.76
CA GLU A 303 -1.88 -17.78 -15.44
C GLU A 303 -2.80 -16.83 -14.64
N LYS A 304 -2.94 -17.04 -13.32
CA LYS A 304 -3.69 -16.12 -12.44
C LYS A 304 -3.12 -14.71 -12.45
N TYR A 305 -1.79 -14.58 -12.44
CA TYR A 305 -1.13 -13.28 -12.52
C TYR A 305 -1.43 -12.59 -13.85
N ARG A 306 -1.42 -13.32 -14.96
CA ARG A 306 -1.78 -12.80 -16.29
C ARG A 306 -3.24 -12.34 -16.36
N GLU A 307 -4.16 -13.06 -15.72
CA GLU A 307 -5.56 -12.64 -15.60
C GLU A 307 -5.72 -11.37 -14.77
N LEU A 308 -5.03 -11.30 -13.62
CA LEU A 308 -4.99 -10.11 -12.78
C LEU A 308 -4.44 -8.90 -13.53
N GLN A 309 -3.38 -9.09 -14.32
CA GLN A 309 -2.80 -8.03 -15.14
C GLN A 309 -3.79 -7.51 -16.18
N LYS A 310 -4.50 -8.40 -16.88
CA LYS A 310 -5.58 -8.01 -17.81
C LYS A 310 -6.72 -7.26 -17.10
N ALA A 311 -7.09 -7.71 -15.90
CA ALA A 311 -8.12 -7.05 -15.11
C ALA A 311 -7.69 -5.65 -14.64
N GLN A 312 -6.42 -5.49 -14.27
CA GLN A 312 -5.82 -4.20 -13.92
C GLN A 312 -5.80 -3.26 -15.13
N GLU A 313 -5.32 -3.72 -16.29
CA GLU A 313 -5.32 -2.92 -17.53
C GLU A 313 -6.75 -2.47 -17.90
N ALA A 314 -7.74 -3.34 -17.76
CA ALA A 314 -9.14 -2.99 -17.99
C ALA A 314 -9.66 -1.96 -16.97
N LEU A 315 -9.20 -2.03 -15.72
CA LEU A 315 -9.56 -1.06 -14.68
C LEU A 315 -8.92 0.31 -14.93
N GLU A 316 -7.65 0.34 -15.35
CA GLU A 316 -6.94 1.57 -15.75
C GLU A 316 -7.66 2.24 -16.93
N GLN A 317 -8.07 1.48 -17.95
CA GLN A 317 -8.86 2.02 -19.06
C GLN A 317 -10.21 2.60 -18.61
N LYS A 318 -10.88 1.95 -17.66
CA LYS A 318 -12.12 2.46 -17.06
C LYS A 318 -11.87 3.75 -16.27
N TYR A 319 -10.77 3.79 -15.50
CA TYR A 319 -10.37 4.97 -14.74
C TYR A 319 -10.06 6.16 -15.68
N ASP A 320 -9.29 5.93 -16.73
CA ASP A 320 -8.99 6.96 -17.73
C ASP A 320 -10.25 7.50 -18.41
N THR A 321 -11.19 6.60 -18.75
CA THR A 321 -12.47 7.00 -19.34
C THR A 321 -13.29 7.83 -18.36
N LEU A 322 -13.36 7.42 -17.10
CA LEU A 322 -14.04 8.17 -16.05
C LEU A 322 -13.39 9.52 -15.81
N HIS A 323 -12.05 9.58 -15.78
CA HIS A 323 -11.30 10.82 -15.61
C HIS A 323 -11.53 11.79 -16.77
N ARG A 324 -11.54 11.32 -18.02
CA ARG A 324 -11.91 12.13 -19.19
C ARG A 324 -13.34 12.68 -19.07
N ASN A 325 -14.29 11.84 -18.67
CA ASN A 325 -15.69 12.26 -18.48
C ASN A 325 -15.84 13.28 -17.35
N TYR A 326 -15.12 13.09 -16.24
CA TYR A 326 -15.07 14.03 -15.13
C TYR A 326 -14.52 15.39 -15.59
N THR A 327 -13.36 15.40 -16.24
CA THR A 327 -12.74 16.61 -16.77
C THR A 327 -13.64 17.33 -17.77
N SER A 328 -14.31 16.59 -18.67
CA SER A 328 -15.30 17.17 -19.59
C SER A 328 -16.49 17.78 -18.86
N THR A 329 -16.99 17.14 -17.80
CA THR A 329 -18.07 17.66 -16.97
C THR A 329 -17.65 18.92 -16.22
N VAL A 330 -16.43 18.95 -15.66
CA VAL A 330 -15.87 20.13 -15.00
C VAL A 330 -15.78 21.28 -15.99
N GLN A 331 -15.20 21.06 -17.18
CA GLN A 331 -15.15 22.10 -18.23
C GLN A 331 -16.54 22.61 -18.62
N LYS A 332 -17.52 21.72 -18.77
CA LYS A 332 -18.92 22.13 -19.03
C LYS A 332 -19.49 22.96 -17.89
N ASN A 333 -19.22 22.59 -16.64
CA ASN A 333 -19.67 23.34 -15.48
C ASN A 333 -19.02 24.73 -15.42
N ASP A 334 -17.72 24.82 -15.70
CA ASP A 334 -17.00 26.10 -15.80
C ASP A 334 -17.61 27.00 -16.89
N THR A 335 -17.93 26.43 -18.06
CA THR A 335 -18.61 27.18 -19.13
C THR A 335 -20.01 27.65 -18.72
N LEU A 336 -20.80 26.78 -18.06
CA LEU A 336 -22.13 27.15 -17.58
C LEU A 336 -22.06 28.20 -16.45
N SER A 337 -21.04 28.13 -15.59
CA SER A 337 -20.80 29.13 -14.56
C SER A 337 -20.47 30.50 -15.18
N ALA A 338 -19.62 30.52 -16.20
CA ALA A 338 -19.30 31.74 -16.94
C ALA A 338 -20.52 32.30 -17.67
N GLU A 339 -21.34 31.45 -18.31
CA GLU A 339 -22.60 31.86 -18.94
C GLU A 339 -23.60 32.43 -17.92
N LYS A 340 -23.72 31.79 -16.75
CA LYS A 340 -24.56 32.27 -15.64
C LYS A 340 -24.10 33.64 -15.16
N GLU A 341 -22.80 33.85 -15.02
CA GLU A 341 -22.23 35.14 -14.63
C GLU A 341 -22.51 36.21 -15.69
N ALA A 342 -22.30 35.90 -16.97
CA ALA A 342 -22.63 36.80 -18.09
C ALA A 342 -24.13 37.15 -18.15
N LEU A 343 -25.01 36.18 -17.91
CA LEU A 343 -26.46 36.39 -17.82
C LEU A 343 -26.83 37.25 -16.61
N SER A 344 -26.19 37.04 -15.46
CA SER A 344 -26.37 37.86 -14.25
C SER A 344 -25.98 39.32 -14.51
N ASP A 345 -24.83 39.55 -15.16
CA ASP A 345 -24.38 40.89 -15.57
C ASP A 345 -25.36 41.55 -16.56
N LEU A 346 -25.86 40.77 -17.53
CA LEU A 346 -26.84 41.25 -18.49
C LEU A 346 -28.16 41.62 -17.79
N LEU A 347 -28.63 40.80 -16.87
CA LEU A 347 -29.82 41.05 -16.07
C LEU A 347 -29.65 42.31 -15.22
N GLN A 348 -28.48 42.50 -14.60
CA GLN A 348 -28.17 43.73 -13.86
C GLN A 348 -28.17 44.97 -14.79
N LYS A 349 -27.65 44.85 -16.02
CA LYS A 349 -27.73 45.92 -17.03
C LYS A 349 -29.18 46.25 -17.39
N TYR A 350 -30.04 45.23 -17.58
CA TYR A 350 -31.46 45.44 -17.85
C TYR A 350 -32.18 46.09 -16.67
N GLN A 351 -31.94 45.63 -15.44
CA GLN A 351 -32.51 46.25 -14.23
C GLN A 351 -32.09 47.72 -14.11
N ARG A 352 -30.82 48.06 -14.37
CA ARG A 352 -30.36 49.47 -14.39
C ARG A 352 -31.05 50.27 -15.50
N LYS A 353 -31.24 49.70 -16.69
CA LYS A 353 -32.00 50.35 -17.77
C LYS A 353 -33.45 50.59 -17.36
N GLU A 354 -34.10 49.60 -16.76
CA GLU A 354 -35.48 49.69 -16.25
C GLU A 354 -35.60 50.79 -15.19
N GLN A 355 -34.67 50.86 -14.23
CA GLN A 355 -34.61 51.94 -13.24
C GLN A 355 -34.45 53.32 -13.92
N LYS A 356 -33.59 53.43 -14.94
CA LYS A 356 -33.45 54.67 -15.73
C LYS A 356 -34.72 55.03 -16.47
N TYR A 357 -35.41 54.06 -17.08
CA TYR A 357 -36.69 54.27 -17.75
C TYR A 357 -37.77 54.72 -16.77
N ALA A 358 -37.86 54.12 -15.58
CA ALA A 358 -38.79 54.54 -14.53
C ALA A 358 -38.51 55.98 -14.07
N LEU A 359 -37.24 56.35 -13.92
CA LEU A 359 -36.85 57.71 -13.54
C LEU A 359 -37.17 58.73 -14.65
N LEU A 360 -36.91 58.37 -15.91
CA LEU A 360 -37.28 59.18 -17.08
C LEU A 360 -38.80 59.33 -17.22
N GLN A 361 -39.56 58.27 -16.94
CA GLN A 361 -41.03 58.30 -16.95
C GLN A 361 -41.55 59.26 -15.88
N LYS A 362 -40.97 59.24 -14.67
CA LYS A 362 -41.30 60.20 -13.60
C LYS A 362 -40.97 61.63 -14.02
N GLN A 363 -39.81 61.87 -14.63
CA GLN A 363 -39.45 63.19 -15.18
C GLN A 363 -40.43 63.65 -16.28
N ASN A 364 -40.82 62.77 -17.19
CA ASN A 364 -41.83 63.08 -18.21
C ASN A 364 -43.19 63.41 -17.58
N GLU A 365 -43.56 62.75 -16.49
CA GLU A 365 -44.78 63.04 -15.76
C GLU A 365 -44.71 64.41 -15.04
N GLU A 366 -43.54 64.77 -14.51
CA GLU A 366 -43.26 66.11 -13.98
C GLU A 366 -43.32 67.18 -15.09
N TYR A 367 -42.68 66.95 -16.24
CA TYR A 367 -42.80 67.85 -17.40
C TYR A 367 -44.25 67.99 -17.85
N ARG A 368 -45.02 66.90 -17.88
CA ARG A 368 -46.45 66.94 -18.22
C ARG A 368 -47.23 67.78 -17.23
N LYS A 369 -46.96 67.68 -15.92
CA LYS A 369 -47.58 68.54 -14.89
C LYS A 369 -47.21 70.01 -15.09
N SER A 370 -45.95 70.32 -15.38
CA SER A 370 -45.51 71.69 -15.67
C SER A 370 -46.18 72.25 -16.94
N ILE A 371 -46.32 71.45 -17.99
CA ILE A 371 -47.05 71.84 -19.21
C ILE A 371 -48.52 72.13 -18.88
N PHE A 372 -49.18 71.30 -18.07
CA PHE A 372 -50.56 71.58 -17.63
C PHE A 372 -50.65 72.87 -16.80
N ALA A 373 -49.66 73.15 -15.96
CA ALA A 373 -49.60 74.40 -15.21
C ALA A 373 -49.38 75.62 -16.13
N PHE A 374 -48.53 75.50 -17.15
CA PHE A 374 -48.36 76.54 -18.17
C PHE A 374 -49.61 76.75 -19.01
N ASP A 375 -50.31 75.69 -19.44
CA ASP A 375 -51.58 75.78 -20.16
C ASP A 375 -52.65 76.52 -19.33
N ALA A 376 -52.73 76.21 -18.02
CA ALA A 376 -53.62 76.91 -17.11
C ALA A 376 -53.23 78.40 -16.95
N ALA A 377 -51.93 78.70 -16.82
CA ALA A 377 -51.44 80.08 -16.73
C ALA A 377 -51.70 80.87 -18.03
N ILE A 378 -51.52 80.23 -19.20
CA ILE A 378 -51.83 80.83 -20.51
C ILE A 378 -53.33 81.10 -20.62
N LYS A 379 -54.19 80.18 -20.19
CA LYS A 379 -55.65 80.41 -20.16
C LYS A 379 -56.02 81.60 -19.28
N LEU A 380 -55.41 81.74 -18.10
CA LEU A 380 -55.61 82.90 -17.23
C LEU A 380 -55.11 84.19 -17.89
N LEU A 381 -53.95 84.17 -18.54
CA LEU A 381 -53.44 85.32 -19.29
C LEU A 381 -54.33 85.70 -20.47
N LEU A 382 -54.85 84.72 -21.22
CA LEU A 382 -55.80 84.96 -22.31
C LEU A 382 -57.10 85.58 -21.79
N GLN A 383 -57.61 85.07 -20.67
CA GLN A 383 -58.79 85.64 -20.02
C GLN A 383 -58.54 87.07 -19.51
N GLU A 384 -57.36 87.34 -18.98
CA GLU A 384 -56.96 88.69 -18.58
C GLU A 384 -56.79 89.63 -19.77
N MET A 385 -56.20 89.15 -20.87
CA MET A 385 -56.12 89.91 -22.13
C MET A 385 -57.51 90.20 -22.70
N GLU A 386 -58.45 89.27 -22.59
CA GLU A 386 -59.83 89.47 -23.03
C GLU A 386 -60.57 90.48 -22.15
N ASN A 387 -60.34 90.46 -20.83
CA ASN A 387 -60.82 91.50 -19.92
C ASN A 387 -60.22 92.88 -20.26
N GLN A 388 -58.91 92.94 -20.54
CA GLN A 388 -58.23 94.17 -20.95
C GLN A 388 -58.75 94.68 -22.30
N MET A 389 -59.04 93.78 -23.25
CA MET A 389 -59.63 94.11 -24.54
C MET A 389 -61.04 94.68 -24.37
N GLN A 390 -61.87 94.10 -23.49
CA GLN A 390 -63.18 94.67 -23.15
C GLN A 390 -63.07 96.05 -22.49
N LEU A 391 -62.13 96.23 -21.56
CA LEU A 391 -61.81 97.53 -20.97
C LEU A 391 -61.40 98.55 -22.02
N PHE A 392 -60.53 98.14 -22.95
CA PHE A 392 -60.08 98.99 -24.05
C PHE A 392 -61.25 99.37 -24.97
N GLN A 393 -62.11 98.40 -25.31
CA GLN A 393 -63.31 98.64 -26.11
C GLN A 393 -64.24 99.64 -25.42
N ASN A 394 -64.48 99.50 -24.11
CA ASN A 394 -65.28 100.46 -23.34
C ASN A 394 -64.67 101.88 -23.37
N THR A 395 -63.35 102.03 -23.29
CA THR A 395 -62.70 103.34 -23.45
C THR A 395 -62.79 103.89 -24.87
N VAL A 396 -62.75 103.04 -25.90
CA VAL A 396 -62.93 103.46 -27.30
C VAL A 396 -64.36 103.96 -27.53
N ASP A 397 -65.34 103.25 -26.99
CA ASP A 397 -66.75 103.63 -27.08
C ASP A 397 -66.98 104.97 -26.35
N GLN A 398 -66.37 105.18 -25.18
CA GLN A 398 -66.36 106.48 -24.49
C GLN A 398 -65.70 107.59 -25.32
N TYR A 399 -64.63 107.27 -26.05
CA TYR A 399 -63.98 108.22 -26.96
C TYR A 399 -64.90 108.61 -28.12
N HIS A 400 -65.62 107.66 -28.71
CA HIS A 400 -66.57 107.95 -29.81
C HIS A 400 -67.78 108.77 -29.32
N GLU A 401 -68.24 108.53 -28.08
CA GLU A 401 -69.30 109.32 -27.46
C GLU A 401 -68.83 110.76 -27.17
N GLY A 402 -67.57 110.93 -26.73
CA GLY A 402 -66.94 112.25 -26.61
C GLY A 402 -66.71 112.95 -27.96
N GLU A 403 -66.36 112.21 -29.01
CA GLU A 403 -66.19 112.74 -30.36
C GLU A 403 -67.53 113.25 -30.95
N ALA A 404 -68.63 112.52 -30.71
CA ALA A 404 -69.97 112.95 -31.10
C ALA A 404 -70.39 114.25 -30.40
N GLN A 405 -70.13 114.38 -29.10
CA GLN A 405 -70.41 115.61 -28.34
C GLN A 405 -69.58 116.81 -28.86
N ILE A 406 -68.33 116.58 -29.26
CA ILE A 406 -67.50 117.62 -29.89
C ILE A 406 -68.06 118.02 -31.25
N HIS A 407 -68.52 117.05 -32.06
CA HIS A 407 -69.11 117.34 -33.36
C HIS A 407 -70.38 118.20 -33.23
N ASP A 408 -71.24 117.93 -32.26
CA ASP A 408 -72.44 118.75 -31.98
C ASP A 408 -72.08 120.18 -31.56
N LEU A 409 -71.08 120.36 -30.69
CA LEU A 409 -70.58 121.67 -30.28
C LEU A 409 -69.94 122.47 -31.43
N VAL A 410 -69.24 121.78 -32.34
CA VAL A 410 -68.66 122.41 -33.54
C VAL A 410 -69.76 122.84 -34.51
N GLN A 411 -70.81 122.04 -34.66
CA GLN A 411 -71.95 122.37 -35.50
C GLN A 411 -72.73 123.59 -34.96
N GLU A 412 -72.91 123.66 -33.65
CA GLU A 412 -73.53 124.81 -32.95
C GLU A 412 -72.68 126.09 -33.09
N LYS A 413 -71.35 125.98 -32.93
CA LYS A 413 -70.41 127.08 -33.19
C LYS A 413 -70.49 127.60 -34.63
N THR A 414 -70.63 126.70 -35.60
CA THR A 414 -70.72 127.07 -37.02
C THR A 414 -72.02 127.81 -37.32
N GLN A 415 -73.14 127.38 -36.72
CA GLN A 415 -74.42 128.09 -36.84
C GLN A 415 -74.38 129.51 -36.23
N LEU A 416 -73.70 129.68 -35.09
CA LEU A 416 -73.51 130.99 -34.47
C LEU A 416 -72.61 131.91 -35.30
N GLN A 417 -71.59 131.36 -35.96
CA GLN A 417 -70.73 132.15 -36.85
C GLN A 417 -71.46 132.62 -38.12
N ILE A 418 -72.32 131.79 -38.71
CA ILE A 418 -73.16 132.21 -39.86
C ILE A 418 -74.11 133.35 -39.45
N LYS A 419 -74.70 133.26 -38.26
CA LYS A 419 -75.59 134.29 -37.71
C LYS A 419 -74.89 135.63 -37.48
N ASN A 420 -73.62 135.61 -37.08
CA ASN A 420 -72.81 136.82 -36.92
C ASN A 420 -72.43 137.45 -38.28
N VAL A 421 -72.25 136.65 -39.33
CA VAL A 421 -71.98 137.16 -40.69
C VAL A 421 -73.23 137.85 -41.27
N ASP A 422 -74.42 137.29 -41.07
CA ASP A 422 -75.68 137.93 -41.52
C ASP A 422 -75.97 139.27 -40.81
N LEU A 423 -75.63 139.37 -39.51
CA LEU A 423 -75.75 140.62 -38.75
C LEU A 423 -74.74 141.68 -39.21
N LEU A 424 -73.52 141.27 -39.58
CA LEU A 424 -72.51 142.17 -40.15
C LEU A 424 -72.91 142.70 -41.53
N ASP A 425 -73.56 141.88 -42.37
CA ASP A 425 -74.05 142.32 -43.68
C ASP A 425 -75.23 143.32 -43.54
N GLN A 426 -76.10 143.14 -42.55
CA GLN A 426 -77.17 144.12 -42.26
C GLN A 426 -76.62 145.46 -41.76
N ILE A 427 -75.53 145.44 -40.97
CA ILE A 427 -74.84 146.65 -40.51
C ILE A 427 -74.16 147.38 -41.68
N SER A 428 -73.59 146.65 -42.65
CA SER A 428 -72.93 147.27 -43.81
C SER A 428 -73.92 148.02 -44.72
N VAL A 429 -75.13 147.46 -44.91
CA VAL A 429 -76.19 148.06 -45.73
C VAL A 429 -76.79 149.32 -45.06
N LEU A 430 -76.92 149.33 -43.74
CA LEU A 430 -77.40 150.50 -43.00
C LEU A 430 -76.35 151.64 -42.97
N THR A 431 -75.06 151.30 -42.88
CA THR A 431 -73.95 152.26 -42.90
C THR A 431 -73.81 152.96 -44.26
N ALA A 432 -74.07 152.24 -45.37
CA ALA A 432 -74.05 152.82 -46.71
C ALA A 432 -75.21 153.80 -46.99
N ASN A 433 -76.35 153.64 -46.32
CA ASN A 433 -77.51 154.54 -46.45
C ASN A 433 -77.35 155.82 -45.61
N LEU A 434 -76.68 155.74 -44.45
CA LEU A 434 -76.35 156.89 -43.62
C LEU A 434 -75.39 157.87 -44.34
N SER A 435 -74.37 157.34 -45.03
CA SER A 435 -73.38 158.14 -45.77
C SER A 435 -73.97 158.93 -46.96
N LYS A 436 -75.02 158.41 -47.61
CA LYS A 436 -75.71 159.11 -48.72
C LYS A 436 -76.59 160.26 -48.24
N ALA A 437 -77.22 160.14 -47.06
CA ALA A 437 -78.05 161.20 -46.49
C ALA A 437 -77.22 162.39 -45.95
N GLU A 438 -76.00 162.12 -45.45
CA GLU A 438 -75.08 163.16 -44.95
C GLU A 438 -74.49 164.05 -46.05
N GLN A 439 -74.33 163.55 -47.28
CA GLN A 439 -73.83 164.36 -48.40
C GLN A 439 -74.90 165.28 -49.01
N GLU A 440 -76.19 164.88 -49.00
CA GLU A 440 -77.28 165.75 -49.50
C GLU A 440 -77.60 166.92 -48.54
N CYS A 441 -77.44 166.74 -47.23
CA CYS A 441 -77.57 167.84 -46.26
C CYS A 441 -76.43 168.87 -46.34
N LYS A 442 -75.22 168.49 -46.79
CA LYS A 442 -74.09 169.43 -46.95
C LYS A 442 -74.23 170.39 -48.16
N ARG A 443 -75.17 170.14 -49.09
CA ARG A 443 -75.38 170.97 -50.30
C ARG A 443 -76.40 172.11 -50.13
N LEU A 444 -77.22 172.08 -49.08
CA LEU A 444 -78.35 173.01 -48.87
C LEU A 444 -78.20 173.94 -47.66
N THR A 445 -77.26 173.70 -46.72
CA THR A 445 -76.87 174.64 -45.64
C THR A 445 -75.84 175.66 -46.12
N ARG A 446 -76.22 176.30 -47.22
CA ARG A 446 -75.55 177.34 -47.98
C ARG A 446 -75.62 178.68 -47.23
N MET A 447 -74.74 179.61 -47.57
CA MET A 447 -75.14 181.01 -47.83
C MET A 447 -75.58 181.95 -46.69
N ILE A 448 -75.51 181.63 -45.39
CA ILE A 448 -75.90 182.58 -44.32
C ILE A 448 -74.92 182.59 -43.12
N ARG A 449 -74.16 183.70 -43.00
CA ARG A 449 -73.21 184.20 -41.95
C ARG A 449 -71.70 183.94 -42.15
N PHE A 450 -70.96 185.04 -42.32
CA PHE A 450 -69.50 185.17 -42.36
C PHE A 450 -69.09 186.36 -41.47
N SER A 451 -68.25 186.13 -40.45
CA SER A 451 -67.28 187.09 -39.87
C SER A 451 -66.70 186.53 -38.56
N LYS A 452 -65.48 185.97 -38.65
CA LYS A 452 -64.55 185.60 -37.56
C LYS A 452 -65.03 184.44 -36.67
N ASN A 453 -65.25 183.27 -37.26
CA ASN A 453 -64.27 182.15 -37.35
C ASN A 453 -63.94 181.50 -35.99
N ASP A 454 -64.92 181.48 -35.10
CA ASP A 454 -65.68 180.31 -34.63
C ASP A 454 -65.14 178.94 -35.10
N ALA A 455 -64.70 178.07 -34.18
CA ALA A 455 -65.48 177.38 -33.14
C ALA A 455 -66.36 176.29 -33.77
N ASP A 456 -65.93 175.03 -33.67
CA ASP A 456 -66.15 174.11 -32.53
C ASP A 456 -67.33 173.19 -32.89
N ILE A 457 -67.41 171.98 -32.30
CA ILE A 457 -68.30 170.82 -32.62
C ILE A 457 -67.61 169.84 -33.60
N THR A 458 -67.37 168.54 -33.36
CA THR A 458 -67.82 167.51 -32.38
C THR A 458 -66.95 166.26 -32.64
N GLN A 459 -66.82 165.26 -31.78
CA GLN A 459 -67.77 164.72 -30.79
C GLN A 459 -67.18 164.78 -29.38
N GLU A 460 -67.89 165.26 -28.37
CA GLU A 460 -68.94 164.50 -27.64
C GLU A 460 -68.46 163.08 -27.32
N ASP A 461 -68.11 162.80 -26.08
CA ASP A 461 -69.03 162.67 -24.92
C ASP A 461 -69.99 161.51 -25.12
N LEU A 462 -69.80 160.52 -24.25
CA LEU A 462 -70.75 159.71 -23.48
C LEU A 462 -69.84 158.73 -22.72
N ASP A 463 -69.40 159.02 -21.50
CA ASP A 463 -70.19 159.10 -20.26
C ASP A 463 -71.13 157.91 -20.03
N ASP A 464 -71.06 157.48 -18.76
CA ASP A 464 -72.10 156.81 -17.97
C ASP A 464 -72.58 155.43 -18.41
N ASP A 465 -72.11 154.40 -17.71
CA ASP A 465 -72.83 153.87 -16.53
C ASP A 465 -72.00 152.70 -15.95
N PHE A 466 -71.53 152.74 -14.70
CA PHE A 466 -72.21 152.53 -13.42
C PHE A 466 -72.74 151.10 -13.20
N GLU A 467 -72.27 150.52 -12.07
CA GLU A 467 -72.76 149.33 -11.33
C GLU A 467 -72.70 147.97 -12.07
N GLU A 468 -72.29 146.84 -11.47
CA GLU A 468 -72.74 146.27 -10.20
C GLU A 468 -71.88 145.02 -9.82
N ALA A 469 -71.63 144.82 -8.52
CA ALA A 469 -71.24 143.57 -7.79
C ALA A 469 -69.90 142.86 -8.14
N GLN A 470 -69.00 142.45 -7.23
CA GLN A 470 -69.04 142.17 -5.78
C GLN A 470 -70.30 141.46 -5.26
N VAL A 471 -70.25 140.12 -5.24
CA VAL A 471 -70.74 139.14 -4.22
C VAL A 471 -70.03 137.81 -4.61
N PHE A 472 -69.04 137.19 -3.95
CA PHE A 472 -68.66 136.91 -2.55
C PHE A 472 -69.66 136.06 -1.75
N ASP A 473 -69.16 134.89 -1.32
CA ASP A 473 -69.68 133.95 -0.30
C ASP A 473 -71.00 133.21 -0.61
N LEU A 474 -71.14 131.90 -0.34
CA LEU A 474 -70.74 131.20 0.88
C LEU A 474 -70.30 129.74 0.64
N LYS A 475 -69.15 129.43 1.27
CA LYS A 475 -68.89 128.34 2.24
C LYS A 475 -68.96 126.89 1.77
N THR A 476 -67.83 126.18 1.71
CA THR A 476 -67.04 125.65 2.84
C THR A 476 -67.85 124.79 3.83
N THR A 477 -67.44 123.54 3.98
CA THR A 477 -66.73 123.15 5.22
C THR A 477 -65.42 122.52 4.74
N ALA A 478 -64.25 123.12 4.96
CA ALA A 478 -63.59 123.46 6.22
C ALA A 478 -63.00 122.23 6.91
N ASP A 479 -61.76 122.42 7.35
CA ASP A 479 -60.91 121.54 8.14
C ASP A 479 -60.45 120.26 7.44
N GLY A 480 -59.21 119.85 7.54
CA GLY A 480 -58.20 120.13 8.55
C GLY A 480 -57.33 118.88 8.53
N THR A 481 -56.04 119.03 8.27
CA THR A 481 -54.99 118.91 9.28
C THR A 481 -54.66 117.49 9.67
N ASP A 482 -53.35 117.27 9.64
CA ASP A 482 -52.57 116.44 10.53
C ASP A 482 -52.71 114.93 10.38
N GLU A 483 -51.70 114.28 9.81
CA GLU A 483 -50.39 114.07 10.43
C GLU A 483 -50.49 113.03 11.55
N PHE A 484 -49.71 111.97 11.33
CA PHE A 484 -48.97 111.25 12.36
C PHE A 484 -49.51 109.91 12.88
N VAL A 485 -48.55 108.98 12.84
CA VAL A 485 -48.34 107.77 13.66
C VAL A 485 -49.07 106.51 13.20
N ALA A 486 -48.52 105.76 12.25
CA ALA A 486 -47.34 104.87 12.38
C ALA A 486 -47.59 103.62 13.24
N ASN A 487 -47.62 102.45 12.60
CA ASN A 487 -46.73 101.35 12.98
C ASN A 487 -46.73 100.22 11.94
N ALA A 488 -45.61 99.52 11.92
CA ALA A 488 -45.40 98.16 11.46
C ALA A 488 -45.21 97.95 9.93
N VAL A 489 -43.98 97.98 9.41
CA VAL A 489 -42.89 97.01 9.66
C VAL A 489 -43.30 95.58 9.28
N LYS A 490 -43.03 95.18 8.02
CA LYS A 490 -42.28 93.95 7.66
C LYS A 490 -42.54 93.55 6.21
N LYS A 491 -41.43 93.23 5.51
CA LYS A 491 -41.31 92.61 4.17
C LYS A 491 -41.48 93.61 3.03
N ALA A 492 -40.50 93.87 2.17
CA ALA A 492 -39.44 92.98 1.71
C ALA A 492 -38.17 93.77 1.32
N LYS A 493 -37.33 94.07 2.31
CA LYS A 493 -35.88 94.24 2.13
C LYS A 493 -35.27 92.83 2.10
N GLU A 494 -35.19 92.18 0.95
CA GLU A 494 -34.43 90.93 0.81
C GLU A 494 -34.16 90.50 -0.64
N ILE A 495 -33.65 91.39 -1.51
CA ILE A 495 -33.04 90.98 -2.79
C ILE A 495 -31.69 91.69 -2.96
N SER A 496 -30.74 91.36 -2.09
CA SER A 496 -29.30 91.59 -2.30
C SER A 496 -28.44 90.64 -1.47
N LYS A 497 -28.71 89.33 -1.53
CA LYS A 497 -27.79 88.30 -1.03
C LYS A 497 -28.15 86.95 -1.65
N ILE A 498 -27.13 86.18 -2.01
CA ILE A 498 -27.16 84.85 -2.67
C ILE A 498 -27.10 84.92 -4.22
N TYR A 499 -26.05 85.56 -4.75
CA TYR A 499 -25.39 85.11 -5.98
C TYR A 499 -23.86 85.16 -5.85
N THR A 500 -23.39 84.82 -4.65
CA THR A 500 -22.00 84.44 -4.38
C THR A 500 -22.06 83.30 -3.38
N LEU A 501 -21.60 82.12 -3.84
CA LEU A 501 -21.29 80.87 -3.13
C LEU A 501 -21.93 79.65 -3.83
N ASP A 502 -21.40 79.28 -5.01
CA ASP A 502 -21.22 77.86 -5.34
C ASP A 502 -20.21 77.63 -6.48
N LYS A 503 -19.03 78.25 -6.36
CA LYS A 503 -17.88 77.99 -7.25
C LYS A 503 -16.62 77.60 -6.46
N GLN A 504 -16.80 76.87 -5.37
CA GLN A 504 -15.74 76.22 -4.59
C GLN A 504 -16.27 74.94 -3.90
N ALA A 505 -16.64 73.92 -4.69
CA ALA A 505 -16.84 72.56 -4.20
C ALA A 505 -16.57 71.47 -5.27
N GLU A 506 -15.79 71.77 -6.31
CA GLU A 506 -15.25 70.78 -7.27
C GLU A 506 -13.72 70.68 -7.15
N VAL A 507 -13.23 70.48 -5.92
CA VAL A 507 -11.93 69.87 -5.65
C VAL A 507 -12.15 68.93 -4.47
N HIS A 508 -12.47 67.67 -4.75
CA HIS A 508 -12.12 66.47 -3.97
C HIS A 508 -13.06 65.30 -4.33
N SER A 509 -12.82 64.64 -5.47
CA SER A 509 -13.15 63.20 -5.64
C SER A 509 -12.47 62.62 -6.90
N SER A 510 -11.22 63.00 -7.16
CA SER A 510 -10.35 62.31 -8.12
C SER A 510 -9.19 61.70 -7.34
N ALA A 511 -9.47 60.59 -6.64
CA ALA A 511 -8.51 59.60 -6.15
C ALA A 511 -9.23 58.52 -5.31
N LYS A 512 -9.73 57.47 -5.97
CA LYS A 512 -9.54 56.08 -5.57
C LYS A 512 -10.08 55.14 -6.63
#